data_AF-A0A3A6EAL3-F1
#
_entry.id   AF-A0A3A6EAL3-F1
#
_cell.length_a   1.000
_cell.length_b   1.000
_cell.length_c   1.000
_cell.angle_alpha   90.00
_cell.angle_beta   90.00
_cell.angle_gamma   90.00
#
_symmetry.space_group_name_H-M   'P 1'
#
loop_
_entity.id
_entity.type
_entity.pdbx_description
1 polymer ?
#
loop_
_entity_poly.entity_id
_entity_poly.type
_entity_poly.pdbx_seq_one_letter_code
_entity_poly.pdbx_strand_id
1 'polypeptide(L)'
;MDASPRAAATLARRCLQGMIRDYWRVKAGNLASEIDLIKDKISVDEYRVLNGIRRLGNIGAHMEKDVNLIVDIDPGEAQKLVKVLELLLKDWYIARHDRNELYQEIFEIDQDKQEQRRSS
;
A
#
# COMPACT_ATOMS: atom_id res chain seq x y z
N MET A 1 -16.90 5.27 -19.06
CA MET A 1 -16.85 5.01 -17.60
C MET A 1 -15.65 5.78 -17.12
N ASP A 2 -15.78 7.10 -17.03
CA ASP A 2 -14.65 7.98 -16.78
C ASP A 2 -14.78 8.45 -15.35
N ALA A 3 -14.23 7.67 -14.43
CA ALA A 3 -13.94 8.18 -13.10
C ALA A 3 -13.01 9.37 -13.30
N SER A 4 -13.56 10.60 -13.24
CA SER A 4 -12.80 11.85 -13.33
C SER A 4 -11.49 11.68 -12.54
N PRO A 5 -10.31 12.07 -13.06
CA PRO A 5 -9.00 11.88 -12.41
C PRO A 5 -8.94 12.23 -10.91
N ARG A 6 -9.77 13.19 -10.49
CA ARG A 6 -10.04 13.54 -9.09
C ARG A 6 -10.55 12.38 -8.22
N ALA A 7 -11.53 11.63 -8.72
CA ALA A 7 -12.09 10.47 -8.03
C ALA A 7 -11.02 9.38 -7.84
N ALA A 8 -10.12 9.22 -8.82
CA ALA A 8 -9.00 8.30 -8.70
C ALA A 8 -8.03 8.70 -7.57
N ALA A 9 -7.72 9.98 -7.40
CA ALA A 9 -6.86 10.45 -6.31
C ALA A 9 -7.50 10.30 -4.92
N THR A 10 -8.79 10.63 -4.78
CA THR A 10 -9.54 10.43 -3.54
C THR A 10 -9.65 8.95 -3.19
N LEU A 11 -9.95 8.10 -4.18
CA LEU A 11 -10.02 6.65 -4.02
C LEU A 11 -8.64 6.09 -3.63
N ALA A 12 -7.57 6.50 -4.30
CA ALA A 12 -6.22 6.04 -4.02
C ALA A 12 -5.80 6.33 -2.57
N ARG A 13 -6.13 7.52 -2.06
CA ARG A 13 -5.92 7.87 -0.65
C ARG A 13 -6.68 6.94 0.30
N ARG A 14 -7.94 6.60 -0.02
CA ARG A 14 -8.77 5.72 0.82
C ARG A 14 -8.29 4.27 0.76
N CYS A 15 -7.93 3.78 -0.42
CA CYS A 15 -7.32 2.46 -0.62
C CYS A 15 -6.02 2.34 0.16
N LEU A 16 -5.11 3.32 0.03
CA LEU A 16 -3.85 3.34 0.77
C LEU A 16 -4.08 3.29 2.29
N GLN A 17 -5.04 4.07 2.78
CA GLN A 17 -5.39 4.04 4.21
C GLN A 17 -5.88 2.67 4.67
N GLY A 18 -6.72 2.01 3.87
CA GLY A 18 -7.20 0.66 4.14
C GLY A 18 -6.07 -0.36 4.16
N MET A 19 -5.18 -0.32 3.16
CA MET A 19 -4.03 -1.21 3.05
C MET A 19 -3.08 -1.06 4.23
N ILE A 20 -2.75 0.17 4.63
CA ILE A 20 -1.88 0.40 5.79
C ILE A 20 -2.49 -0.18 7.06
N ARG A 21 -3.79 0.06 7.28
CA ARG A 21 -4.50 -0.44 8.47
C ARG A 21 -4.56 -1.95 8.51
N ASP A 22 -4.84 -2.57 7.38
CA ASP A 22 -4.98 -4.02 7.30
C ASP A 22 -3.62 -4.71 7.41
N TYR A 23 -2.66 -4.32 6.57
CA TYR A 23 -1.36 -4.98 6.47
C TYR A 23 -0.50 -4.76 7.71
N TRP A 24 -0.36 -3.51 8.15
CA TRP A 24 0.52 -3.13 9.25
C TRP A 24 -0.18 -3.16 10.62
N ARG A 25 -1.50 -3.39 10.64
CA ARG A 25 -2.33 -3.43 11.86
C ARG A 25 -2.22 -2.15 12.71
N VAL A 26 -2.10 -1.00 12.05
CA VAL A 26 -2.07 0.33 12.69
C VAL A 26 -3.38 1.07 12.46
N LYS A 27 -3.78 1.95 13.38
CA LYS A 27 -4.95 2.82 13.20
C LYS A 27 -4.75 4.14 13.94
N ALA A 28 -4.99 5.24 13.25
CA ALA A 28 -4.96 6.57 13.85
C ALA A 28 -6.10 7.46 13.29
N GLY A 29 -6.14 8.71 13.75
CA GLY A 29 -7.18 9.67 13.36
C GLY A 29 -7.14 10.10 11.89
N ASN A 30 -5.98 10.01 11.23
CA ASN A 30 -5.80 10.40 9.84
C ASN A 30 -4.67 9.59 9.16
N LEU A 31 -4.62 9.65 7.82
CA LEU A 31 -3.65 8.92 7.01
C LEU A 31 -2.20 9.36 7.26
N ALA A 32 -1.94 10.63 7.60
CA ALA A 32 -0.56 11.09 7.87
C ALA A 32 -0.01 10.36 9.10
N SER A 33 -0.78 10.36 10.20
CA SER A 33 -0.42 9.66 11.43
C SER A 33 -0.24 8.15 11.21
N GLU A 34 -1.03 7.54 10.32
CA GLU A 34 -0.89 6.11 10.00
C GLU A 34 0.38 5.81 9.19
N ILE A 35 0.78 6.70 8.28
CA ILE A 35 2.05 6.59 7.56
C ILE A 35 3.24 6.77 8.53
N ASP A 36 3.15 7.71 9.48
CA ASP A 36 4.20 7.93 10.47
C ASP A 36 4.41 6.73 11.42
N LEU A 37 3.33 5.99 11.73
CA LEU A 37 3.41 4.77 12.55
C LEU A 37 4.17 3.61 11.87
N ILE A 38 4.31 3.65 10.55
CA ILE A 38 4.99 2.60 9.77
C ILE A 38 6.33 3.07 9.18
N LYS A 39 6.76 4.30 9.45
CA LYS A 39 7.95 4.92 8.85
C LYS A 39 9.23 4.08 9.03
N ASP A 40 9.35 3.37 10.15
CA ASP A 40 10.52 2.56 10.49
C ASP A 40 10.41 1.12 9.95
N LYS A 41 9.28 0.78 9.31
CA LYS A 41 9.00 -0.55 8.73
C LYS A 41 9.11 -0.58 7.20
N ILE A 42 9.25 0.59 6.58
CA ILE A 42 9.28 0.79 5.13
C ILE A 42 10.53 1.56 4.73
N SER A 43 10.87 1.58 3.43
CA SER A 43 12.00 2.36 2.95
C SER A 43 11.72 3.87 2.99
N VAL A 44 12.77 4.68 3.01
CA VAL A 44 12.66 6.15 2.95
C VAL A 44 11.91 6.60 1.69
N ASP A 45 12.13 5.93 0.57
CA ASP A 45 11.46 6.26 -0.69
C ASP A 45 9.99 5.86 -0.67
N GLU A 46 9.64 4.69 -0.11
CA GLU A 46 8.25 4.30 0.09
C GLU A 46 7.53 5.30 0.99
N TYR A 47 8.13 5.69 2.12
CA TYR A 47 7.57 6.72 3.01
C TYR A 47 7.30 8.06 2.29
N ARG A 48 8.22 8.50 1.42
CA ARG A 48 8.05 9.70 0.59
C ARG A 48 6.90 9.56 -0.40
N VAL A 49 6.81 8.40 -1.06
CA VAL A 49 5.74 8.09 -2.03
C VAL A 49 4.37 8.04 -1.36
N LEU A 50 4.24 7.38 -0.21
CA LEU A 50 2.98 7.31 0.55
C LEU A 50 2.50 8.72 0.94
N ASN A 51 3.43 9.56 1.41
CA ASN A 51 3.13 10.96 1.71
C ASN A 51 2.78 11.77 0.46
N GLY A 52 3.36 11.45 -0.70
CA GLY A 52 2.98 12.00 -2.00
C GLY A 52 1.52 11.70 -2.35
N ILE A 53 1.12 10.43 -2.30
CA ILE A 53 -0.26 9.98 -2.55
C ILE A 53 -1.24 10.67 -1.60
N ARG A 54 -0.90 10.76 -0.30
CA ARG A 54 -1.71 11.47 0.69
C ARG A 54 -1.97 12.92 0.28
N ARG A 55 -0.93 13.65 -0.15
CA ARG A 55 -1.04 15.05 -0.58
C ARG A 55 -1.87 15.18 -1.86
N LEU A 56 -1.65 14.32 -2.85
CA LEU A 56 -2.41 14.29 -4.10
C LEU A 56 -3.91 14.02 -3.86
N GLY A 57 -4.24 13.07 -2.99
CA GLY A 57 -5.63 12.80 -2.63
C GLY A 57 -6.29 13.92 -1.82
N ASN A 58 -5.52 14.70 -1.04
CA ASN A 58 -6.03 15.87 -0.36
C ASN A 58 -6.34 17.03 -1.33
N ILE A 59 -5.55 17.21 -2.40
CA ILE A 59 -5.84 18.21 -3.45
C ILE A 59 -7.19 17.88 -4.10
N GLY A 60 -7.41 16.62 -4.48
CA GLY A 60 -8.69 16.18 -5.05
C GLY A 60 -9.90 16.39 -4.12
N ALA A 61 -9.72 16.22 -2.81
CA ALA A 61 -10.81 16.33 -1.82
C ALA A 61 -11.12 17.77 -1.38
N HIS A 62 -10.14 18.69 -1.37
CA HIS A 62 -10.35 20.07 -0.92
C HIS A 62 -10.89 21.00 -2.01
N MET A 63 -10.76 20.65 -3.31
CA MET A 63 -11.28 21.45 -4.42
C MET A 63 -12.80 21.49 -4.53
N GLU A 64 -13.55 20.65 -3.81
CA GLU A 64 -15.02 20.80 -3.72
C GLU A 64 -15.44 22.12 -3.04
N LYS A 65 -14.54 22.76 -2.28
CA LYS A 65 -14.85 23.94 -1.46
C LYS A 65 -14.30 25.27 -1.98
N ASP A 66 -13.32 25.27 -2.89
CA ASP A 66 -12.68 26.49 -3.41
C ASP A 66 -12.54 26.46 -4.95
N VAL A 67 -13.26 27.36 -5.63
CA VAL A 67 -13.51 27.33 -7.09
C VAL A 67 -12.39 28.00 -7.91
N ASN A 68 -11.36 28.57 -7.27
CA ASN A 68 -10.38 29.46 -7.96
C ASN A 68 -8.99 28.88 -8.24
N LEU A 69 -8.70 27.62 -7.88
CA LEU A 69 -7.43 26.96 -8.22
C LEU A 69 -7.71 25.56 -8.81
N ILE A 70 -7.79 25.45 -10.13
CA ILE A 70 -7.94 24.16 -10.81
C ILE A 70 -6.55 23.60 -11.09
N VAL A 71 -5.98 22.89 -10.12
CA VAL A 71 -4.87 21.96 -10.39
C VAL A 71 -5.53 20.65 -10.83
N ASP A 72 -5.68 20.49 -12.14
CA ASP A 72 -6.28 19.28 -12.71
C ASP A 72 -5.27 18.12 -12.61
N ILE A 73 -5.74 16.96 -12.14
CA ILE A 73 -4.94 15.73 -12.20
C ILE A 73 -5.14 15.18 -13.60
N ASP A 74 -4.08 15.03 -14.38
CA ASP A 74 -4.23 14.49 -15.72
C ASP A 74 -4.48 12.96 -15.70
N PRO A 75 -5.04 12.37 -16.77
CA PRO A 75 -5.28 10.93 -16.83
C PRO A 75 -4.03 10.06 -16.61
N GLY A 76 -2.85 10.53 -17.03
CA GLY A 76 -1.57 9.86 -16.82
C GLY A 76 -1.11 9.88 -15.37
N GLU A 77 -1.37 10.96 -14.64
CA GLU A 77 -1.13 11.06 -13.19
C GLU A 77 -2.05 10.12 -12.41
N ALA A 78 -3.34 10.08 -12.77
CA ALA A 78 -4.28 9.12 -12.19
C ALA A 78 -3.83 7.67 -12.43
N GLN A 79 -3.34 7.35 -13.63
CA GLN A 79 -2.82 6.02 -13.92
C GLN A 79 -1.58 5.68 -13.10
N LYS A 80 -0.67 6.65 -12.87
CA LYS A 80 0.51 6.46 -12.01
C LYS A 80 0.10 6.17 -10.56
N LEU A 81 -0.93 6.84 -10.03
CA LEU A 81 -1.45 6.56 -8.70
C LEU A 81 -1.94 5.11 -8.57
N VAL A 82 -2.69 4.62 -9.56
CA VAL A 82 -3.14 3.22 -9.61
C VAL A 82 -1.96 2.26 -9.63
N LYS A 83 -0.95 2.53 -10.48
CA LYS A 83 0.27 1.69 -10.56
C LYS A 83 1.02 1.59 -9.23
N VAL A 84 1.06 2.66 -8.43
CA VAL A 84 1.67 2.60 -7.10
C VAL A 84 0.85 1.71 -6.16
N LEU A 85 -0.48 1.77 -6.19
CA LEU A 85 -1.32 0.87 -5.39
C LEU A 85 -1.13 -0.60 -5.80
N GLU A 86 -1.04 -0.87 -7.10
CA GLU A 86 -0.75 -2.22 -7.62
C GLU A 86 0.61 -2.72 -7.15
N LEU A 87 1.63 -1.85 -7.12
CA LEU A 87 2.95 -2.18 -6.59
C LEU A 87 2.87 -2.52 -5.10
N LEU A 88 2.23 -1.68 -4.29
CA LEU A 88 2.06 -1.92 -2.86
C LEU A 88 1.26 -3.20 -2.58
N LEU A 89 0.26 -3.53 -3.40
CA LEU A 89 -0.47 -4.80 -3.28
C LEU A 89 0.46 -6.01 -3.53
N LYS A 90 1.31 -5.93 -4.56
CA LYS A 90 2.30 -6.97 -4.85
C LYS A 90 3.29 -7.12 -3.70
N ASP A 91 3.87 -6.02 -3.24
CA ASP A 91 4.95 -6.04 -2.26
C ASP A 91 4.46 -6.44 -0.86
N TRP A 92 3.33 -5.89 -0.43
CA TRP A 92 2.83 -6.16 0.90
C TRP A 92 2.15 -7.53 0.94
N TYR A 93 1.24 -7.83 0.02
CA TYR A 93 0.39 -9.02 0.14
C TYR A 93 0.94 -10.23 -0.62
N ILE A 94 1.27 -10.09 -1.90
CA ILE A 94 1.65 -11.23 -2.75
C ILE A 94 3.04 -11.74 -2.35
N ALA A 95 4.06 -10.86 -2.34
CA ALA A 95 5.42 -11.26 -1.98
C ALA A 95 5.53 -11.82 -0.55
N ARG A 96 4.65 -11.40 0.37
CA ARG A 96 4.55 -11.99 1.70
C ARG A 96 3.96 -13.40 1.66
N HIS A 97 2.90 -13.60 0.88
CA HIS A 97 2.26 -14.90 0.73
C HIS A 97 3.24 -15.90 0.13
N ASP A 98 3.84 -15.57 -1.03
CA ASP A 98 4.80 -16.42 -1.72
C ASP A 98 5.99 -16.79 -0.83
N ARG A 99 6.52 -15.80 -0.07
CA ARG A 99 7.59 -16.04 0.90
C ARG A 99 7.16 -17.01 2.00
N ASN A 100 5.94 -16.84 2.53
CA ASN A 100 5.44 -17.70 3.59
C ASN A 100 5.24 -19.14 3.11
N GLU A 101 4.71 -19.33 1.90
CA GLU A 101 4.57 -20.66 1.28
C GLU A 101 5.94 -21.35 1.16
N LEU A 102 6.91 -20.67 0.56
CA LEU A 102 8.27 -21.21 0.43
C LEU A 102 8.88 -21.58 1.80
N TYR A 103 8.67 -20.76 2.82
CA TYR A 103 9.19 -21.06 4.15
C TYR A 103 8.52 -22.28 4.78
N GLN A 104 7.20 -22.45 4.59
CA GLN A 104 6.51 -23.66 5.06
C GLN A 104 7.04 -24.90 4.35
N GLU A 105 7.22 -24.87 3.03
CA GLU A 105 7.79 -25.99 2.28
C GLU A 105 9.17 -26.40 2.82
N ILE A 106 10.04 -25.44 3.12
CA ILE A 106 11.36 -25.72 3.69
C ILE A 106 11.26 -26.30 5.11
N PHE A 107 10.32 -25.82 5.94
CA PHE A 107 10.11 -26.37 7.28
C PHE A 107 9.58 -27.81 7.24
N GLU A 108 8.66 -28.13 6.33
CA GLU A 108 8.17 -29.48 6.11
C GLU A 108 9.31 -30.42 5.67
N ILE A 109 10.15 -29.97 4.72
CA ILE A 109 11.33 -30.73 4.29
C ILE A 109 12.30 -30.99 5.46
N ASP A 110 12.59 -29.99 6.29
CA ASP A 110 13.48 -30.20 7.44
C ASP A 110 12.88 -31.20 8.44
N GLN A 111 11.60 -31.05 8.79
CA GLN A 111 10.91 -31.96 9.71
C GLN A 111 10.96 -33.41 9.23
N ASP A 112 10.59 -33.66 7.97
CA ASP A 112 10.64 -34.99 7.34
C ASP A 112 12.05 -35.60 7.43
N LYS A 113 13.09 -34.78 7.22
CA LYS A 113 14.48 -35.22 7.30
C LYS A 113 14.93 -35.50 8.72
N GLN A 114 14.48 -34.75 9.71
CA GLN A 114 14.76 -35.03 11.12
C GLN A 114 14.06 -36.31 11.59
N GLU A 115 12.83 -36.56 11.14
CA GLU A 115 12.09 -37.79 11.46
C GLU A 115 12.75 -39.03 10.86
N GLN A 116 13.13 -38.98 9.59
CA GLN A 116 13.87 -40.07 8.92
C GLN A 116 15.18 -40.43 9.64
N ARG A 117 15.90 -39.41 10.17
CA ARG A 117 17.13 -39.62 10.94
C ARG A 117 16.88 -40.26 12.31
N ARG A 118 15.74 -39.98 12.95
CA ARG A 118 15.40 -40.54 14.27
C ARG A 118 14.84 -41.96 14.17
N SER A 119 14.25 -42.32 13.04
CA SER A 119 13.76 -43.67 12.75
C SER A 119 14.82 -44.63 12.18
N SER A 120 16.03 -44.12 11.91
CA SER A 120 17.20 -44.90 11.46
C SER A 120 18.12 -45.22 12.65
#